data_AF-A0A1C5DXJ9-F1
#
_entry.id   AF-A0A1C5DXJ9-F1
#
_cell.length_a   1.000
_cell.length_b   1.000
_cell.length_c   1.000
_cell.angle_alpha   90.00
_cell.angle_beta   90.00
_cell.angle_gamma   90.00
#
_symmetry.space_group_name_H-M   'P 1'
#
loop_
_entity.id
_entity.type
_entity.pdbx_description
1 polymer ?
#
loop_
_entity_poly.entity_id
_entity_poly.type
_entity_poly.pdbx_seq_one_letter_code
_entity_poly.pdbx_strand_id
1 'polypeptide(L)'
;MNSARSAPATSRPSPRSASPSPGSTPGRGPGAAPEPQPLDNNDALALISSNALTLGQATLALDELRRLVAAPQVVAALSLLAVDGSYEAYAEPVHAARPHPGSYGVAARMRELLGVPERPGPPLGRIQDPYGFRCLPQIHGPAQDAADALERVLAVEINAAAENPLICPDAGANDSPAAYHHGGFYLAQPALALDHFRLAVTQVARLSTSRLSALNEPALTRLRPFLADGEPASSGVMILEYAAGAALGDLRTYSAPASLGHAVLSRGVEEQASFASLAARQTLRACGAYRHVVGCELVAAVRALRQRDLRPDPDLPVGRAFVLADSLLNDDLADRPLTDDVKVAAGELLDQYTELWRGTV
;
A
#
# COMPACT_ATOMS: atom_id res chain seq x y z
N MET A 1 -24.99 21.13 71.94
CA MET A 1 -23.58 21.00 72.38
C MET A 1 -22.94 19.86 71.60
N ASN A 2 -21.85 20.16 70.89
CA ASN A 2 -20.88 19.30 70.19
C ASN A 2 -21.39 18.29 69.15
N SER A 3 -21.20 18.52 67.84
CA SER A 3 -19.92 18.51 67.08
C SER A 3 -19.45 17.08 66.77
N ALA A 4 -19.78 16.59 65.57
CA ALA A 4 -19.03 15.55 64.89
C ALA A 4 -18.79 16.01 63.44
N ARG A 5 -17.51 16.26 63.15
CA ARG A 5 -16.99 16.78 61.89
C ARG A 5 -17.11 15.75 60.79
N SER A 6 -17.57 16.21 59.63
CA SER A 6 -17.51 15.54 58.33
C SER A 6 -16.06 15.36 57.88
N ALA A 7 -15.70 14.12 57.52
CA ALA A 7 -14.46 13.81 56.81
C ALA A 7 -14.69 13.97 55.29
N PRO A 8 -13.76 14.58 54.53
CA PRO A 8 -13.92 14.73 53.09
C PRO A 8 -13.52 13.43 52.38
N ALA A 9 -14.37 12.97 51.47
CA ALA A 9 -14.07 11.90 50.54
C ALA A 9 -12.94 12.34 49.59
N THR A 10 -11.77 11.69 49.68
CA THR A 10 -10.68 11.88 48.71
C THR A 10 -11.02 11.08 47.44
N SER A 11 -11.53 11.78 46.43
CA SER A 11 -11.65 11.26 45.07
C SER A 11 -10.25 11.05 44.48
N ARG A 12 -9.97 9.82 44.03
CA ARG A 12 -8.80 9.54 43.19
C ARG A 12 -9.02 10.20 41.82
N PRO A 13 -8.09 11.04 41.31
CA PRO A 13 -8.21 11.55 39.96
C PRO A 13 -7.94 10.41 38.95
N SER A 14 -8.88 10.27 38.02
CA SER A 14 -8.74 9.46 36.80
C SER A 14 -7.50 9.89 36.00
N PRO A 15 -6.74 8.97 35.36
CA PRO A 15 -5.58 9.34 34.56
C PRO A 15 -6.07 10.01 33.27
N ARG A 16 -6.22 11.34 33.33
CA ARG A 16 -6.34 12.16 32.12
C ARG A 16 -5.02 12.03 31.35
N SER A 17 -5.16 11.72 30.07
CA SER A 17 -4.10 11.75 29.06
C SER A 17 -3.29 13.05 29.18
N ALA A 18 -2.05 12.93 29.63
CA ALA A 18 -1.11 14.04 29.56
C ALA A 18 -0.83 14.33 28.09
N SER A 19 -1.26 15.50 27.61
CA SER A 19 -0.72 16.09 26.40
C SER A 19 0.77 16.36 26.62
N PRO A 20 1.66 16.05 25.66
CA PRO A 20 3.08 16.31 25.83
C PRO A 20 3.31 17.82 25.90
N SER A 21 3.95 18.28 26.97
CA SER A 21 4.48 19.64 27.08
C SER A 21 5.66 19.82 26.12
N PRO A 22 5.90 21.05 25.60
CA PRO A 22 7.07 21.32 24.77
C PRO A 22 8.33 21.11 25.62
N GLY A 23 9.18 20.15 25.23
CA GLY A 23 10.43 19.82 25.92
C GLY A 23 10.39 18.63 26.88
N SER A 24 9.36 17.79 26.86
CA SER A 24 9.35 16.55 27.66
C SER A 24 10.40 15.54 27.18
N THR A 25 11.26 15.12 28.11
CA THR A 25 12.46 14.27 27.99
C THR A 25 12.32 13.07 27.04
N PRO A 26 13.20 12.93 26.01
CA PRO A 26 13.30 11.69 25.24
C PRO A 26 14.03 10.64 26.09
N GLY A 27 13.28 9.68 26.63
CA GLY A 27 13.83 8.67 27.54
C GLY A 27 12.74 7.76 28.11
N ARG A 28 12.03 7.03 27.24
CA ARG A 28 11.13 5.94 27.65
C ARG A 28 11.72 4.56 27.38
N GLY A 29 13.03 4.48 27.14
CA GLY A 29 13.78 3.22 27.18
C GLY A 29 14.31 2.95 28.59
N PRO A 30 14.68 1.71 28.94
CA PRO A 30 15.23 1.37 30.26
C PRO A 30 16.61 1.98 30.55
N GLY A 31 17.20 2.74 29.62
CA GLY A 31 18.48 3.43 29.79
C GLY A 31 18.32 4.90 30.20
N ALA A 32 19.35 5.44 30.86
CA ALA A 32 19.46 6.87 31.11
C ALA A 32 19.51 7.63 29.77
N ALA A 33 18.94 8.85 29.74
CA ALA A 33 19.06 9.73 28.58
C ALA A 33 20.56 10.02 28.31
N PRO A 34 21.00 10.05 27.04
CA PRO A 34 22.38 10.39 26.72
C PRO A 34 22.70 11.83 27.16
N GLU A 35 23.97 12.08 27.48
CA GLU A 35 24.42 13.44 27.83
C GLU A 35 24.23 14.39 26.65
N PRO A 36 23.70 15.61 26.87
CA PRO A 36 23.54 16.61 25.82
C PRO A 36 24.87 16.93 25.14
N GLN A 37 24.88 16.96 23.80
CA GLN A 37 26.04 17.37 23.02
C GLN A 37 25.97 18.87 22.74
N PRO A 38 27.04 19.64 23.01
CA PRO A 38 27.09 21.04 22.60
C PRO A 38 27.13 21.12 21.06
N LEU A 39 26.31 22.00 20.49
CA LEU A 39 26.30 22.29 19.06
C LEU A 39 26.91 23.68 18.83
N ASP A 40 27.75 23.82 17.81
CA ASP A 40 28.24 25.12 17.34
C ASP A 40 27.62 25.52 15.99
N ASN A 41 28.10 26.64 15.44
CA ASN A 41 27.57 27.20 14.19
C ASN A 41 27.76 26.28 12.97
N ASN A 42 28.72 25.35 13.02
CA ASN A 42 29.02 24.41 11.95
C ASN A 42 28.11 23.17 12.00
N ASP A 43 27.57 22.83 13.18
CA ASP A 43 26.75 21.63 13.38
C ASP A 43 25.28 21.84 12.98
N ALA A 44 24.76 23.07 13.15
CA ALA A 44 23.35 23.36 12.99
C ALA A 44 22.85 23.07 11.56
N LEU A 45 23.62 23.46 10.54
CA LEU A 45 23.22 23.29 9.14
C LEU A 45 23.13 21.80 8.76
N ALA A 46 24.12 21.00 9.18
CA ALA A 46 24.13 19.56 8.92
C ALA A 46 22.95 18.81 9.56
N LEU A 47 22.40 19.34 10.67
CA LEU A 47 21.23 18.76 11.33
C LEU A 47 19.90 19.17 10.70
N ILE A 48 19.76 20.42 10.24
CA ILE A 48 18.48 20.95 9.73
C ILE A 48 18.33 20.86 8.21
N SER A 49 19.44 20.88 7.46
CA SER A 49 19.45 20.82 5.99
C SER A 49 19.33 19.39 5.45
N SER A 50 18.75 18.49 6.26
CA SER A 50 18.68 17.08 5.94
C SER A 50 17.36 16.69 5.28
N ASN A 51 17.48 15.86 4.24
CA ASN A 51 16.35 15.20 3.58
C ASN A 51 15.89 13.92 4.29
N ALA A 52 16.49 13.55 5.42
CA ALA A 52 16.28 12.28 6.12
C ALA A 52 14.80 11.97 6.42
N LEU A 53 14.01 12.97 6.85
CA LEU A 53 12.58 12.75 7.11
C LEU A 53 11.81 12.36 5.84
N THR A 54 12.06 13.08 4.74
CA THR A 54 11.42 12.82 3.44
C THR A 54 11.80 11.43 2.92
N LEU A 55 13.10 11.10 2.95
CA LEU A 55 13.61 9.80 2.50
C LEU A 55 13.11 8.65 3.39
N GLY A 56 13.06 8.85 4.71
CA GLY A 56 12.50 7.87 5.64
C GLY A 56 11.02 7.59 5.38
N GLN A 57 10.21 8.62 5.19
CA GLN A 57 8.79 8.47 4.82
C GLN A 57 8.61 7.79 3.46
N ALA A 58 9.41 8.17 2.46
CA ALA A 58 9.37 7.57 1.13
C ALA A 58 9.74 6.09 1.17
N THR A 59 10.75 5.73 1.97
CA THR A 59 11.22 4.35 2.12
C THR A 59 10.20 3.48 2.84
N LEU A 60 9.60 3.97 3.93
CA LEU A 60 8.51 3.27 4.61
C LEU A 60 7.32 3.04 3.67
N ALA A 61 6.96 4.05 2.88
CA ALA A 61 5.86 3.94 1.93
C ALA A 61 6.19 2.96 0.78
N LEU A 62 7.41 2.97 0.25
CA LEU A 62 7.86 2.00 -0.75
C LEU A 62 7.85 0.58 -0.18
N ASP A 63 8.42 0.38 1.02
CA ASP A 63 8.50 -0.92 1.68
C ASP A 63 7.09 -1.53 1.89
N GLU A 64 6.15 -0.72 2.37
CA GLU A 64 4.77 -1.14 2.55
C GLU A 64 4.05 -1.39 1.21
N LEU A 65 4.07 -0.43 0.28
CA LEU A 65 3.35 -0.58 -0.98
C LEU A 65 3.96 -1.63 -1.91
N ARG A 66 5.27 -1.85 -1.90
CA ARG A 66 5.95 -2.89 -2.68
C ARG A 66 5.41 -4.28 -2.32
N ARG A 67 5.26 -4.55 -1.03
CA ARG A 67 4.57 -5.76 -0.55
C ARG A 67 3.12 -5.78 -1.05
N LEU A 68 2.41 -4.67 -0.89
CA LEU A 68 1.00 -4.56 -1.27
C LEU A 68 0.71 -4.51 -2.78
N VAL A 69 1.68 -4.37 -3.69
CA VAL A 69 1.42 -4.52 -5.14
C VAL A 69 1.48 -5.98 -5.59
N ALA A 70 2.04 -6.88 -4.77
CA ALA A 70 2.03 -8.32 -5.00
C ALA A 70 0.75 -9.00 -4.46
N ALA A 71 0.36 -8.72 -3.22
CA ALA A 71 -0.81 -9.33 -2.57
C ALA A 71 -2.15 -9.25 -3.36
N PRO A 72 -2.51 -8.14 -4.03
CA PRO A 72 -3.73 -8.04 -4.82
C PRO A 72 -3.77 -8.98 -6.03
N GLN A 73 -2.64 -9.52 -6.47
CA GLN A 73 -2.63 -10.55 -7.52
C GLN A 73 -3.22 -11.87 -6.96
N VAL A 74 -2.94 -12.19 -5.70
CA VAL A 74 -3.56 -13.31 -4.98
C VAL A 74 -5.08 -13.07 -4.83
N VAL A 75 -5.46 -11.87 -4.38
CA VAL A 75 -6.88 -11.50 -4.24
C VAL A 75 -7.60 -11.58 -5.60
N ALA A 76 -6.99 -11.06 -6.65
CA ALA A 76 -7.55 -11.13 -7.99
C ALA A 76 -7.64 -12.57 -8.53
N ALA A 77 -6.72 -13.46 -8.17
CA ALA A 77 -6.82 -14.89 -8.50
C ALA A 77 -8.02 -15.54 -7.82
N LEU A 78 -8.28 -15.23 -6.53
CA LEU A 78 -9.50 -15.67 -5.84
C LEU A 78 -10.76 -15.14 -6.52
N SER A 79 -10.77 -13.85 -6.87
CA SER A 79 -11.87 -13.21 -7.61
C SER A 79 -12.08 -13.84 -8.99
N LEU A 80 -11.00 -14.20 -9.69
CA LEU A 80 -11.06 -14.85 -10.99
C LEU A 80 -11.72 -16.24 -10.90
N LEU A 81 -11.32 -17.04 -9.90
CA LEU A 81 -11.94 -18.33 -9.62
C LEU A 81 -13.42 -18.16 -9.29
N ALA A 82 -13.77 -17.17 -8.47
CA ALA A 82 -15.14 -16.89 -8.07
C ALA A 82 -16.08 -16.58 -9.24
N VAL A 83 -15.56 -16.05 -10.36
CA VAL A 83 -16.35 -15.72 -11.56
C VAL A 83 -16.17 -16.70 -12.74
N ASP A 84 -15.48 -17.82 -12.54
CA ASP A 84 -15.07 -18.72 -13.65
C ASP A 84 -14.36 -17.97 -14.78
N GLY A 85 -13.39 -17.12 -14.42
CA GLY A 85 -12.67 -16.28 -15.37
C GLY A 85 -11.73 -17.08 -16.28
N SER A 86 -11.44 -16.51 -17.45
CA SER A 86 -10.54 -17.07 -18.45
C SER A 86 -9.08 -16.95 -18.03
N TYR A 87 -8.34 -18.03 -18.25
CA TYR A 87 -6.89 -18.05 -18.06
C TYR A 87 -6.12 -17.56 -19.29
N GLU A 88 -6.77 -17.41 -20.45
CA GLU A 88 -6.14 -17.00 -21.71
C GLU A 88 -5.47 -15.62 -21.61
N ALA A 89 -6.04 -14.72 -20.81
CA ALA A 89 -5.48 -13.39 -20.57
C ALA A 89 -4.07 -13.42 -19.95
N TYR A 90 -3.69 -14.55 -19.33
CA TYR A 90 -2.40 -14.74 -18.68
C TYR A 90 -1.48 -15.69 -19.46
N ALA A 91 -1.90 -16.22 -20.61
CA ALA A 91 -1.13 -17.19 -21.38
C ALA A 91 0.24 -16.63 -21.80
N GLU A 92 1.29 -17.46 -21.76
CA GLU A 92 2.66 -17.03 -22.03
C GLU A 92 2.82 -16.35 -23.40
N PRO A 93 2.28 -16.89 -24.52
CA PRO A 93 2.47 -16.27 -25.83
C PRO A 93 1.91 -14.85 -25.94
N VAL A 94 0.85 -14.53 -25.18
CA VAL A 94 0.24 -13.19 -25.15
C VAL A 94 1.23 -12.17 -24.59
N HIS A 95 1.94 -12.54 -23.53
CA HIS A 95 2.88 -11.64 -22.85
C HIS A 95 4.27 -11.68 -23.49
N ALA A 96 4.67 -12.79 -24.12
CA ALA A 96 5.86 -12.87 -24.96
C ALA A 96 5.79 -11.92 -26.16
N ALA A 97 4.59 -11.75 -26.74
CA ALA A 97 4.38 -10.83 -27.86
C ALA A 97 4.55 -9.35 -27.48
N ARG A 98 4.48 -9.01 -26.19
CA ARG A 98 4.69 -7.65 -25.67
C ARG A 98 5.34 -7.67 -24.29
N PRO A 99 6.67 -7.91 -24.21
CA PRO A 99 7.36 -8.29 -22.97
C PRO A 99 7.75 -7.08 -22.11
N HIS A 100 6.77 -6.25 -21.71
CA HIS A 100 7.01 -5.28 -20.65
C HIS A 100 7.28 -6.03 -19.33
N PRO A 101 8.42 -5.79 -18.62
CA PRO A 101 8.85 -6.62 -17.50
C PRO A 101 7.78 -6.84 -16.44
N GLY A 102 7.18 -5.77 -15.91
CA GLY A 102 6.11 -5.87 -14.93
C GLY A 102 4.88 -6.63 -15.44
N SER A 103 4.44 -6.39 -16.69
CA SER A 103 3.28 -7.08 -17.25
C SER A 103 3.54 -8.58 -17.43
N TYR A 104 4.71 -8.92 -17.96
CA TYR A 104 5.13 -10.31 -18.15
C TYR A 104 5.24 -11.04 -16.80
N GLY A 105 5.88 -10.40 -15.82
CA GLY A 105 6.04 -10.94 -14.46
C GLY A 105 4.71 -11.17 -13.75
N VAL A 106 3.76 -10.23 -13.86
CA VAL A 106 2.42 -10.41 -13.29
C VAL A 106 1.68 -11.55 -13.96
N ALA A 107 1.72 -11.66 -15.29
CA ALA A 107 1.09 -12.78 -15.99
C ALA A 107 1.70 -14.12 -15.60
N ALA A 108 3.03 -14.20 -15.47
CA ALA A 108 3.72 -15.38 -14.98
C ALA A 108 3.25 -15.77 -13.57
N ARG A 109 3.16 -14.79 -12.67
CA ARG A 109 2.65 -15.04 -11.31
C ARG A 109 1.20 -15.51 -11.30
N MET A 110 0.33 -14.93 -12.13
CA MET A 110 -1.06 -15.40 -12.25
C MET A 110 -1.13 -16.86 -12.74
N ARG A 111 -0.24 -17.27 -13.67
CA ARG A 111 -0.17 -18.66 -14.10
C ARG A 111 0.25 -19.60 -12.98
N GLU A 112 1.24 -19.22 -12.18
CA GLU A 112 1.70 -19.98 -11.02
C GLU A 112 0.63 -20.06 -9.92
N LEU A 113 0.00 -18.93 -9.59
CA LEU A 113 -1.11 -18.82 -8.63
C LEU A 113 -2.21 -19.83 -8.89
N LEU A 114 -2.65 -19.90 -10.14
CA LEU A 114 -3.86 -20.59 -10.58
C LEU A 114 -3.57 -21.99 -11.16
N GLY A 115 -2.30 -22.40 -11.25
CA GLY A 115 -1.94 -23.66 -11.92
C GLY A 115 -2.39 -23.69 -13.39
N VAL A 116 -2.24 -22.57 -14.11
CA VAL A 116 -2.75 -22.42 -15.48
C VAL A 116 -2.08 -23.44 -16.40
N PRO A 117 -2.84 -24.26 -17.15
CA PRO A 117 -2.28 -25.18 -18.14
C PRO A 117 -1.57 -24.42 -19.25
N GLU A 118 -0.61 -25.05 -19.94
CA GLU A 118 0.21 -24.41 -21.00
C GLU A 118 -0.65 -23.76 -22.10
N ARG A 119 -1.76 -24.40 -22.45
CA ARG A 119 -2.73 -23.90 -23.44
C ARG A 119 -4.12 -23.84 -22.79
N PRO A 120 -4.44 -22.77 -22.05
CA PRO A 120 -5.78 -22.61 -21.50
C PRO A 120 -6.77 -22.38 -22.64
N GLY A 121 -7.95 -23.00 -22.53
CA GLY A 121 -9.09 -22.70 -23.40
C GLY A 121 -10.02 -21.65 -22.75
N PRO A 122 -10.98 -21.11 -23.52
CA PRO A 122 -11.96 -20.19 -22.98
C PRO A 122 -12.88 -20.90 -21.97
N PRO A 123 -13.34 -20.20 -20.91
CA PRO A 123 -14.32 -20.74 -19.99
C PRO A 123 -15.66 -20.95 -20.69
N LEU A 124 -16.48 -21.88 -20.19
CA LEU A 124 -17.82 -22.11 -20.72
C LEU A 124 -18.69 -20.87 -20.45
N GLY A 125 -19.26 -20.29 -21.52
CA GLY A 125 -20.30 -19.26 -21.43
C GLY A 125 -19.85 -17.80 -21.65
N ARG A 126 -18.55 -17.50 -21.80
CA ARG A 126 -18.08 -16.17 -22.20
C ARG A 126 -16.79 -16.24 -23.02
N ILE A 127 -16.70 -15.40 -24.07
CA ILE A 127 -15.49 -15.31 -24.92
C ILE A 127 -14.41 -14.45 -24.26
N GLN A 128 -14.80 -13.39 -23.52
CA GLN A 128 -13.87 -12.48 -22.87
C GLN A 128 -14.39 -12.06 -21.49
N ASP A 129 -13.49 -11.95 -20.53
CA ASP A 129 -13.78 -11.36 -19.23
C ASP A 129 -13.84 -9.83 -19.27
N PRO A 130 -14.53 -9.19 -18.31
CA PRO A 130 -14.38 -7.77 -18.04
C PRO A 130 -12.93 -7.35 -17.79
N TYR A 131 -12.65 -6.06 -17.99
CA TYR A 131 -11.29 -5.51 -17.87
C TYR A 131 -10.69 -5.71 -16.49
N GLY A 132 -11.53 -5.77 -15.44
CA GLY A 132 -11.14 -6.11 -14.06
C GLY A 132 -10.22 -7.34 -13.95
N PHE A 133 -10.40 -8.30 -14.86
CA PHE A 133 -9.64 -9.53 -14.94
C PHE A 133 -8.64 -9.51 -16.11
N ARG A 134 -9.12 -9.32 -17.35
CA ARG A 134 -8.25 -9.51 -18.53
C ARG A 134 -7.13 -8.48 -18.70
N CYS A 135 -7.29 -7.28 -18.11
CA CYS A 135 -6.30 -6.22 -18.17
C CYS A 135 -5.37 -6.20 -16.94
N LEU A 136 -5.49 -7.20 -16.05
CA LEU A 136 -4.75 -7.24 -14.78
C LEU A 136 -3.23 -7.14 -14.98
N PRO A 137 -2.58 -7.91 -15.88
CA PRO A 137 -1.13 -7.80 -16.06
C PRO A 137 -0.70 -6.41 -16.53
N GLN A 138 -1.47 -5.78 -17.42
CA GLN A 138 -1.16 -4.47 -17.98
C GLN A 138 -1.39 -3.31 -17.01
N ILE A 139 -2.07 -3.55 -15.88
CA ILE A 139 -2.34 -2.54 -14.85
C ILE A 139 -1.47 -2.78 -13.60
N HIS A 140 -1.35 -4.03 -13.14
CA HIS A 140 -0.49 -4.37 -12.01
C HIS A 140 0.99 -4.32 -12.39
N GLY A 141 1.34 -4.62 -13.65
CA GLY A 141 2.72 -4.61 -14.14
C GLY A 141 3.39 -3.23 -14.00
N PRO A 142 2.80 -2.15 -14.54
CA PRO A 142 3.35 -0.80 -14.38
C PRO A 142 3.52 -0.37 -12.92
N ALA A 143 2.71 -0.88 -11.98
CA ALA A 143 2.88 -0.60 -10.56
C ALA A 143 4.12 -1.28 -9.97
N GLN A 144 4.47 -2.49 -10.45
CA GLN A 144 5.73 -3.17 -10.11
C GLN A 144 6.92 -2.39 -10.70
N ASP A 145 6.86 -2.04 -11.99
CA ASP A 145 7.91 -1.27 -12.66
C ASP A 145 8.15 0.10 -11.97
N ALA A 146 7.07 0.76 -11.54
CA ALA A 146 7.15 2.03 -10.81
C ALA A 146 7.75 1.88 -9.40
N ALA A 147 7.46 0.78 -8.70
CA ALA A 147 8.09 0.47 -7.43
C ALA A 147 9.60 0.24 -7.60
N ASP A 148 10.03 -0.45 -8.66
CA ASP A 148 11.44 -0.70 -8.97
C ASP A 148 12.18 0.59 -9.34
N ALA A 149 11.51 1.48 -10.07
CA ALA A 149 12.04 2.81 -10.37
C ALA A 149 12.23 3.64 -9.10
N LEU A 150 11.24 3.65 -8.20
CA LEU A 150 11.34 4.37 -6.93
C LEU A 150 12.44 3.79 -6.02
N GLU A 151 12.56 2.47 -5.96
CA GLU A 151 13.63 1.82 -5.19
C GLU A 151 15.02 2.25 -5.65
N ARG A 152 15.27 2.25 -6.96
CA ARG A 152 16.56 2.72 -7.53
C ARG A 152 16.85 4.18 -7.18
N VAL A 153 15.84 5.05 -7.24
CA VAL A 153 15.98 6.46 -6.87
C VAL A 153 16.31 6.59 -5.39
N LEU A 154 15.54 5.95 -4.50
CA LEU A 154 15.77 6.04 -3.05
C LEU A 154 17.11 5.42 -2.63
N ALA A 155 17.55 4.35 -3.29
CA ALA A 155 18.85 3.73 -3.02
C ALA A 155 20.02 4.70 -3.29
N VAL A 156 19.92 5.56 -4.31
CA VAL A 156 20.91 6.62 -4.53
C VAL A 156 20.82 7.67 -3.43
N GLU A 157 19.63 8.21 -3.19
CA GLU A 157 19.42 9.35 -2.28
C GLU A 157 19.80 9.05 -0.83
N ILE A 158 19.50 7.85 -0.33
CA ILE A 158 19.84 7.43 1.04
C ILE A 158 21.36 7.32 1.23
N ASN A 159 22.11 7.03 0.16
CA ASN A 159 23.55 6.82 0.19
C ASN A 159 24.34 8.02 -0.38
N ALA A 160 23.69 9.15 -0.62
CA ALA A 160 24.30 10.34 -1.21
C ALA A 160 24.66 11.40 -0.16
N ALA A 161 25.80 12.08 -0.36
CA ALA A 161 26.13 13.31 0.35
C ALA A 161 25.45 14.52 -0.34
N ALA A 162 24.16 14.70 -0.07
CA ALA A 162 23.32 15.72 -0.72
C ALA A 162 23.41 17.11 -0.06
N GLU A 163 24.04 17.21 1.11
CA GLU A 163 24.21 18.44 1.89
C GLU A 163 25.01 19.50 1.12
N ASN A 164 24.73 20.78 1.35
CA ASN A 164 25.43 21.89 0.72
C ASN A 164 26.08 22.81 1.78
N PRO A 165 27.38 23.11 1.70
CA PRO A 165 28.35 22.65 0.69
C PRO A 165 28.84 21.21 0.91
N LEU A 166 29.27 20.54 -0.16
CA LEU A 166 30.01 19.29 -0.07
C LEU A 166 31.47 19.58 0.31
N ILE A 167 31.91 18.99 1.43
CA ILE A 167 33.29 19.08 1.89
C ILE A 167 34.08 17.86 1.38
N CYS A 168 35.06 18.11 0.52
CA CYS A 168 35.98 17.11 -0.01
C CYS A 168 37.31 17.20 0.73
N PRO A 169 37.65 16.24 1.62
CA PRO A 169 38.88 16.29 2.40
C PRO A 169 40.15 16.18 1.54
N ASP A 170 40.09 15.41 0.44
CA ASP A 170 41.24 15.11 -0.43
C ASP A 170 41.11 15.79 -1.81
N ALA A 171 41.20 17.12 -1.85
CA ALA A 171 41.01 17.91 -3.07
C ALA A 171 42.27 18.05 -3.96
N GLY A 172 43.27 17.16 -3.83
CA GLY A 172 44.52 17.20 -4.59
C GLY A 172 45.64 18.03 -3.94
N ALA A 173 46.77 18.17 -4.66
CA ALA A 173 48.17 18.35 -4.21
C ALA A 173 48.55 19.43 -3.16
N ASN A 174 47.61 20.16 -2.56
CA ASN A 174 47.86 21.18 -1.54
C ASN A 174 47.12 20.93 -0.20
N ASP A 175 46.79 19.66 0.14
CA ASP A 175 46.39 19.15 1.47
C ASP A 175 45.34 19.95 2.28
N SER A 176 44.50 20.75 1.61
CA SER A 176 43.43 21.52 2.25
C SER A 176 42.06 21.01 1.79
N PRO A 177 41.09 20.82 2.70
CA PRO A 177 39.74 20.42 2.32
C PRO A 177 39.11 21.48 1.41
N ALA A 178 38.47 21.04 0.33
CA ALA A 178 37.72 21.92 -0.57
C ALA A 178 36.22 21.87 -0.25
N ALA A 179 35.58 23.04 -0.28
CA ALA A 179 34.12 23.16 -0.19
C ALA A 179 33.54 23.47 -1.57
N TYR A 180 32.61 22.63 -2.03
CA TYR A 180 31.88 22.84 -3.28
C TYR A 180 30.44 23.21 -2.98
N HIS A 181 29.96 24.34 -3.50
CA HIS A 181 28.55 24.75 -3.40
C HIS A 181 27.74 24.16 -4.55
N HIS A 182 26.61 23.51 -4.26
CA HIS A 182 25.77 22.84 -5.25
C HIS A 182 24.31 22.71 -4.78
N GLY A 183 23.43 22.23 -5.67
CA GLY A 183 21.99 22.01 -5.41
C GLY A 183 21.62 20.56 -5.08
N GLY A 184 22.53 19.80 -4.45
CA GLY A 184 22.34 18.36 -4.20
C GLY A 184 21.15 18.03 -3.30
N PHE A 185 20.76 18.96 -2.44
CA PHE A 185 19.61 18.87 -1.55
C PHE A 185 18.26 18.89 -2.29
N TYR A 186 18.23 19.22 -3.59
CA TYR A 186 16.99 19.37 -4.35
C TYR A 186 16.43 18.03 -4.85
N LEU A 187 15.40 17.53 -4.18
CA LEU A 187 14.83 16.19 -4.41
C LEU A 187 13.86 16.11 -5.62
N ALA A 188 14.27 16.52 -6.82
CA ALA A 188 13.43 16.39 -8.02
C ALA A 188 13.12 14.92 -8.35
N GLN A 189 14.15 14.07 -8.31
CA GLN A 189 14.06 12.66 -8.70
C GLN A 189 13.09 11.89 -7.77
N PRO A 190 13.21 11.97 -6.43
CA PRO A 190 12.23 11.36 -5.53
C PRO A 190 10.81 11.87 -5.73
N ALA A 191 10.61 13.18 -5.93
CA ALA A 191 9.26 13.74 -6.10
C ALA A 191 8.54 13.12 -7.30
N LEU A 192 9.20 13.08 -8.46
CA LEU A 192 8.64 12.52 -9.70
C LEU A 192 8.44 11.00 -9.60
N ALA A 193 9.40 10.27 -9.01
CA ALA A 193 9.28 8.83 -8.81
C ALA A 193 8.12 8.46 -7.87
N LEU A 194 7.94 9.21 -6.78
CA LEU A 194 6.83 9.04 -5.85
C LEU A 194 5.49 9.35 -6.52
N ASP A 195 5.39 10.44 -7.29
CA ASP A 195 4.18 10.78 -8.05
C ASP A 195 3.81 9.66 -9.03
N HIS A 196 4.79 9.16 -9.79
CA HIS A 196 4.60 8.05 -10.73
C HIS A 196 4.09 6.78 -10.03
N PHE A 197 4.72 6.41 -8.91
CA PHE A 197 4.33 5.22 -8.15
C PHE A 197 2.91 5.34 -7.56
N ARG A 198 2.55 6.49 -6.96
CA ARG A 198 1.18 6.71 -6.45
C ARG A 198 0.13 6.59 -7.54
N LEU A 199 0.39 7.15 -8.72
CA LEU A 199 -0.52 7.07 -9.85
C LEU A 199 -0.72 5.61 -10.30
N ALA A 200 0.36 4.82 -10.36
CA ALA A 200 0.29 3.40 -10.75
C ALA A 200 -0.49 2.56 -9.71
N VAL A 201 -0.21 2.73 -8.42
CA VAL A 201 -0.91 2.05 -7.31
C VAL A 201 -2.40 2.37 -7.32
N THR A 202 -2.78 3.63 -7.61
CA THR A 202 -4.18 4.02 -7.73
C THR A 202 -4.91 3.30 -8.87
N GLN A 203 -4.23 2.99 -9.98
CA GLN A 203 -4.85 2.19 -11.05
C GLN A 203 -5.12 0.75 -10.61
N VAL A 204 -4.23 0.15 -9.81
CA VAL A 204 -4.44 -1.18 -9.23
C VAL A 204 -5.65 -1.19 -8.29
N ALA A 205 -5.77 -0.19 -7.41
CA ALA A 205 -6.94 -0.04 -6.55
C ALA A 205 -8.24 0.14 -7.34
N ARG A 206 -8.24 0.95 -8.40
CA ARG A 206 -9.40 1.09 -9.29
C ARG A 206 -9.80 -0.24 -9.91
N LEU A 207 -8.83 -1.02 -10.38
CA LEU A 207 -9.09 -2.33 -10.95
C LEU A 207 -9.69 -3.30 -9.92
N SER A 208 -9.23 -3.22 -8.67
CA SER A 208 -9.80 -3.97 -7.54
C SER A 208 -11.27 -3.62 -7.31
N THR A 209 -11.65 -2.33 -7.36
CA THR A 209 -13.08 -1.95 -7.29
C THR A 209 -13.90 -2.49 -8.46
N SER A 210 -13.33 -2.57 -9.67
CA SER A 210 -14.01 -3.21 -10.80
C SER A 210 -14.25 -4.70 -10.59
N ARG A 211 -13.33 -5.42 -9.94
CA ARG A 211 -13.51 -6.83 -9.59
C ARG A 211 -14.49 -7.01 -8.42
N LEU A 212 -14.49 -6.10 -7.44
CA LEU A 212 -15.49 -6.08 -6.38
C LEU A 212 -16.91 -5.95 -6.96
N SER A 213 -17.13 -5.02 -7.89
CA SER A 213 -18.42 -4.92 -8.57
C SER A 213 -18.74 -6.13 -9.43
N ALA A 214 -17.74 -6.77 -10.04
CA ALA A 214 -17.95 -8.01 -10.78
C ALA A 214 -18.41 -9.17 -9.87
N LEU A 215 -17.91 -9.25 -8.63
CA LEU A 215 -18.33 -10.24 -7.63
C LEU A 215 -19.78 -10.02 -7.16
N ASN A 216 -20.30 -8.81 -7.28
CA ASN A 216 -21.69 -8.49 -6.94
C ASN A 216 -22.68 -8.82 -8.07
N GLU A 217 -22.19 -9.16 -9.28
CA GLU A 217 -23.00 -9.30 -10.49
C GLU A 217 -23.38 -10.77 -10.77
N PRO A 218 -24.69 -11.14 -10.67
CA PRO A 218 -25.16 -12.49 -10.97
C PRO A 218 -24.79 -13.00 -12.36
N ALA A 219 -24.74 -12.13 -13.38
CA ALA A 219 -24.33 -12.53 -14.72
C ALA A 219 -22.87 -13.01 -14.79
N LEU A 220 -22.04 -12.64 -13.81
CA LEU A 220 -20.65 -13.08 -13.72
C LEU A 220 -20.48 -14.23 -12.73
N THR A 221 -21.08 -14.15 -11.54
CA THR A 221 -20.90 -15.12 -10.45
C THR A 221 -21.86 -16.30 -10.49
N ARG A 222 -23.01 -16.16 -11.15
CA ARG A 222 -24.17 -17.08 -11.06
C ARG A 222 -24.71 -17.23 -9.64
N LEU A 223 -24.41 -16.26 -8.78
CA LEU A 223 -24.91 -16.16 -7.41
C LEU A 223 -25.99 -15.07 -7.31
N ARG A 224 -26.56 -14.92 -6.12
CA ARG A 224 -27.47 -13.81 -5.81
C ARG A 224 -26.75 -12.47 -5.94
N PRO A 225 -27.45 -11.38 -6.30
CA PRO A 225 -26.84 -10.05 -6.35
C PRO A 225 -26.24 -9.71 -4.99
N PHE A 226 -25.08 -9.04 -5.02
CA PHE A 226 -24.33 -8.66 -3.82
C PHE A 226 -23.95 -9.82 -2.89
N LEU A 227 -23.94 -11.06 -3.40
CA LEU A 227 -23.66 -12.26 -2.60
C LEU A 227 -24.59 -12.40 -1.38
N ALA A 228 -25.86 -11.98 -1.49
CA ALA A 228 -26.86 -12.09 -0.42
C ALA A 228 -27.12 -13.55 0.01
N ASP A 229 -27.54 -13.78 1.27
CA ASP A 229 -27.61 -15.10 1.91
C ASP A 229 -28.84 -15.95 1.57
N GLY A 230 -29.95 -15.34 1.13
CA GLY A 230 -31.22 -16.08 1.14
C GLY A 230 -32.42 -15.19 1.42
N GLU A 231 -32.27 -14.35 2.42
CA GLU A 231 -33.37 -13.62 3.03
C GLU A 231 -33.84 -12.46 2.15
N PRO A 232 -35.16 -12.18 2.08
CA PRO A 232 -35.72 -11.18 1.18
C PRO A 232 -35.16 -9.75 1.33
N ALA A 233 -34.52 -9.44 2.45
CA ALA A 233 -33.94 -8.13 2.76
C ALA A 233 -32.41 -8.16 2.97
N SER A 234 -31.73 -9.27 2.66
CA SER A 234 -30.27 -9.34 2.78
C SER A 234 -29.60 -8.44 1.74
N SER A 235 -28.74 -7.55 2.22
CA SER A 235 -27.87 -6.69 1.41
C SER A 235 -26.54 -7.36 1.07
N GLY A 236 -26.23 -8.50 1.69
CA GLY A 236 -24.98 -9.24 1.46
C GLY A 236 -23.76 -8.35 1.67
N VAL A 237 -22.92 -8.22 0.63
CA VAL A 237 -21.69 -7.41 0.67
C VAL A 237 -21.81 -6.06 -0.04
N MET A 238 -23.01 -5.60 -0.38
CA MET A 238 -23.24 -4.32 -1.07
C MET A 238 -22.50 -3.15 -0.40
N ILE A 239 -22.45 -3.12 0.93
CA ILE A 239 -21.78 -2.05 1.70
C ILE A 239 -20.26 -1.97 1.46
N LEU A 240 -19.63 -3.05 1.00
CA LEU A 240 -18.20 -3.05 0.65
C LEU A 240 -17.89 -2.13 -0.53
N GLU A 241 -18.82 -1.93 -1.47
CA GLU A 241 -18.63 -0.98 -2.58
C GLU A 241 -18.56 0.46 -2.07
N TYR A 242 -19.34 0.79 -1.04
CA TYR A 242 -19.32 2.11 -0.41
C TYR A 242 -18.01 2.34 0.32
N ALA A 243 -17.56 1.34 1.10
CA ALA A 243 -16.29 1.40 1.82
C ALA A 243 -15.09 1.51 0.88
N ALA A 244 -15.05 0.67 -0.16
CA ALA A 244 -14.01 0.74 -1.19
C ALA A 244 -14.07 2.05 -1.99
N GLY A 245 -15.26 2.55 -2.31
CA GLY A 245 -15.45 3.83 -3.00
C GLY A 245 -14.95 5.02 -2.20
N ALA A 246 -15.21 5.05 -0.88
CA ALA A 246 -14.69 6.08 0.01
C ALA A 246 -13.15 6.05 0.08
N ALA A 247 -12.57 4.86 0.28
CA ALA A 247 -11.11 4.69 0.29
C ALA A 247 -10.47 5.04 -1.06
N LEU A 248 -11.14 4.77 -2.18
CA LEU A 248 -10.69 5.19 -3.50
C LEU A 248 -10.73 6.73 -3.67
N GLY A 249 -11.69 7.40 -3.04
CA GLY A 249 -11.75 8.86 -2.94
C GLY A 249 -10.52 9.45 -2.22
N ASP A 250 -10.09 8.81 -1.13
CA ASP A 250 -8.86 9.16 -0.41
C ASP A 250 -7.62 8.93 -1.29
N LEU A 251 -7.50 7.77 -1.94
CA LEU A 251 -6.41 7.49 -2.89
C LEU A 251 -6.31 8.53 -4.01
N ARG A 252 -7.46 8.94 -4.56
CA ARG A 252 -7.49 10.00 -5.59
C ARG A 252 -6.94 11.31 -5.05
N THR A 253 -7.29 11.68 -3.83
CA THR A 253 -6.80 12.89 -3.17
C THR A 253 -5.29 12.83 -2.95
N TYR A 254 -4.77 11.68 -2.50
CA TYR A 254 -3.34 11.48 -2.26
C TYR A 254 -2.52 11.32 -3.56
N SER A 255 -3.16 11.00 -4.68
CA SER A 255 -2.48 10.80 -5.97
C SER A 255 -2.38 12.05 -6.83
N ALA A 256 -2.85 13.20 -6.36
CA ALA A 256 -2.55 14.47 -7.01
C ALA A 256 -1.02 14.66 -7.03
N PRO A 257 -0.38 14.88 -8.19
CA PRO A 257 1.06 15.03 -8.28
C PRO A 257 1.56 16.17 -7.39
N ALA A 258 2.43 15.85 -6.44
CA ALA A 258 2.99 16.84 -5.53
C ALA A 258 4.02 17.73 -6.24
N SER A 259 4.69 17.18 -7.26
CA SER A 259 5.71 17.87 -8.06
C SER A 259 5.18 19.05 -8.88
N LEU A 260 3.85 19.23 -8.97
CA LEU A 260 3.22 20.45 -9.52
C LEU A 260 3.27 21.62 -8.55
N GLY A 261 3.63 21.39 -7.29
CA GLY A 261 3.77 22.42 -6.29
C GLY A 261 4.88 23.43 -6.65
N HIS A 262 4.69 24.67 -6.23
CA HIS A 262 5.66 25.74 -6.42
C HIS A 262 5.70 26.63 -5.18
N ALA A 263 6.88 27.15 -4.85
CA ALA A 263 7.10 28.12 -3.79
C ALA A 263 8.27 29.03 -4.17
N VAL A 264 8.18 30.31 -3.80
CA VAL A 264 9.27 31.27 -3.88
C VAL A 264 9.58 31.76 -2.48
N LEU A 265 10.77 31.42 -2.00
CA LEU A 265 11.24 31.72 -0.67
C LEU A 265 12.50 32.60 -0.74
N SER A 266 12.97 33.04 0.42
CA SER A 266 14.26 33.75 0.55
C SER A 266 14.40 34.95 -0.39
N ARG A 267 13.30 35.72 -0.56
CA ARG A 267 13.22 36.89 -1.46
C ARG A 267 13.56 36.58 -2.93
N GLY A 268 13.28 35.36 -3.38
CA GLY A 268 13.51 34.93 -4.76
C GLY A 268 14.85 34.24 -5.00
N VAL A 269 15.59 33.89 -3.94
CA VAL A 269 16.80 33.03 -4.03
C VAL A 269 16.44 31.55 -4.03
N GLU A 270 15.28 31.21 -3.45
CA GLU A 270 14.71 29.86 -3.46
C GLU A 270 13.40 29.88 -4.24
N GLU A 271 13.48 30.12 -5.54
CA GLU A 271 12.35 30.28 -6.44
C GLU A 271 11.74 28.96 -6.94
N GLN A 272 12.28 27.81 -6.50
CA GLN A 272 11.75 26.49 -6.85
C GLN A 272 11.88 25.51 -5.68
N ALA A 273 10.90 24.62 -5.54
CA ALA A 273 10.90 23.53 -4.57
C ALA A 273 10.34 22.26 -5.21
N SER A 274 10.88 21.09 -4.87
CA SER A 274 10.45 19.81 -5.46
C SER A 274 9.15 19.25 -4.90
N PHE A 275 8.74 19.71 -3.70
CA PHE A 275 7.62 19.15 -2.94
C PHE A 275 7.73 17.64 -2.64
N ALA A 276 8.95 17.09 -2.67
CA ALA A 276 9.19 15.68 -2.35
C ALA A 276 8.67 15.26 -0.96
N SER A 277 8.72 16.17 0.03
CA SER A 277 8.17 15.92 1.37
C SER A 277 6.65 15.75 1.36
N LEU A 278 5.93 16.49 0.52
CA LEU A 278 4.50 16.28 0.30
C LEU A 278 4.25 14.97 -0.44
N ALA A 279 5.04 14.68 -1.48
CA ALA A 279 4.96 13.44 -2.23
C ALA A 279 5.11 12.21 -1.30
N ALA A 280 6.13 12.22 -0.43
CA ALA A 280 6.39 11.13 0.52
C ALA A 280 5.23 10.94 1.51
N ARG A 281 4.72 12.03 2.10
CA ARG A 281 3.56 11.97 3.01
C ARG A 281 2.29 11.47 2.32
N GLN A 282 2.04 11.91 1.09
CA GLN A 282 0.91 11.44 0.30
C GLN A 282 1.04 9.94 0.00
N THR A 283 2.24 9.47 -0.35
CA THR A 283 2.48 8.05 -0.66
C THR A 283 2.26 7.20 0.59
N LEU A 284 2.77 7.64 1.75
CA LEU A 284 2.57 6.93 3.02
C LEU A 284 1.08 6.86 3.41
N ARG A 285 0.32 7.95 3.24
CA ARG A 285 -1.13 7.96 3.50
C ARG A 285 -1.92 7.06 2.54
N ALA A 286 -1.44 6.87 1.31
CA ALA A 286 -2.09 6.02 0.33
C ALA A 286 -2.14 4.54 0.77
N CYS A 287 -1.19 4.07 1.59
CA CYS A 287 -1.11 2.67 2.00
C CYS A 287 -2.39 2.17 2.68
N GLY A 288 -2.91 2.92 3.66
CA GLY A 288 -4.12 2.54 4.41
C GLY A 288 -5.36 2.48 3.51
N ALA A 289 -5.56 3.48 2.65
CA ALA A 289 -6.67 3.51 1.72
C ALA A 289 -6.59 2.39 0.66
N TYR A 290 -5.37 2.11 0.17
CA TYR A 290 -5.12 1.01 -0.76
C TYR A 290 -5.45 -0.35 -0.15
N ARG A 291 -4.96 -0.64 1.07
CA ARG A 291 -5.30 -1.86 1.81
C ARG A 291 -6.81 -2.02 1.97
N HIS A 292 -7.51 -0.94 2.28
CA HIS A 292 -8.95 -0.97 2.49
C HIS A 292 -9.72 -1.37 1.22
N VAL A 293 -9.34 -0.81 0.07
CA VAL A 293 -9.94 -1.18 -1.23
C VAL A 293 -9.74 -2.67 -1.53
N VAL A 294 -8.49 -3.14 -1.42
CA VAL A 294 -8.16 -4.54 -1.75
C VAL A 294 -8.76 -5.51 -0.72
N GLY A 295 -8.83 -5.12 0.55
CA GLY A 295 -9.46 -5.90 1.61
C GLY A 295 -10.96 -6.10 1.37
N CYS A 296 -11.66 -5.07 0.87
CA CYS A 296 -13.07 -5.19 0.48
C CYS A 296 -13.26 -6.22 -0.64
N GLU A 297 -12.40 -6.21 -1.67
CA GLU A 297 -12.42 -7.23 -2.73
C GLU A 297 -12.19 -8.63 -2.15
N LEU A 298 -11.22 -8.79 -1.24
CA LEU A 298 -10.90 -10.09 -0.64
C LEU A 298 -12.07 -10.69 0.15
N VAL A 299 -12.75 -9.88 0.97
CA VAL A 299 -13.93 -10.34 1.72
C VAL A 299 -15.02 -10.84 0.76
N ALA A 300 -15.29 -10.09 -0.31
CA ALA A 300 -16.27 -10.51 -1.32
C ALA A 300 -15.83 -11.77 -2.08
N ALA A 301 -14.56 -11.88 -2.46
CA ALA A 301 -14.04 -13.03 -3.20
C ALA A 301 -14.13 -14.33 -2.40
N VAL A 302 -13.74 -14.30 -1.11
CA VAL A 302 -13.83 -15.46 -0.22
C VAL A 302 -15.29 -15.86 -0.01
N ARG A 303 -16.17 -14.89 0.22
CA ARG A 303 -17.62 -15.15 0.35
C ARG A 303 -18.20 -15.78 -0.91
N ALA A 304 -17.83 -15.29 -2.09
CA ALA A 304 -18.29 -15.84 -3.36
C ALA A 304 -17.82 -17.29 -3.55
N LEU A 305 -16.55 -17.58 -3.27
CA LEU A 305 -16.01 -18.95 -3.33
C LEU A 305 -16.74 -19.89 -2.36
N ARG A 306 -17.03 -19.44 -1.13
CA ARG A 306 -17.84 -20.20 -0.15
C ARG A 306 -19.24 -20.51 -0.68
N GLN A 307 -19.96 -19.53 -1.23
CA GLN A 307 -21.31 -19.73 -1.77
C GLN A 307 -21.34 -20.64 -3.00
N ARG A 308 -20.25 -20.68 -3.76
CA ARG A 308 -20.08 -21.61 -4.89
C ARG A 308 -19.66 -23.01 -4.48
N ASP A 309 -19.41 -23.24 -3.18
CA ASP A 309 -18.75 -24.43 -2.67
C ASP A 309 -17.46 -24.78 -3.42
N LEU A 310 -16.74 -23.75 -3.87
CA LEU A 310 -15.52 -23.91 -4.66
C LEU A 310 -14.31 -23.82 -3.74
N ARG A 311 -13.63 -24.94 -3.55
CA ARG A 311 -12.36 -25.04 -2.81
C ARG A 311 -11.21 -25.19 -3.81
N PRO A 312 -10.38 -24.15 -4.01
CA PRO A 312 -9.22 -24.27 -4.89
C PRO A 312 -8.23 -25.30 -4.33
N ASP A 313 -7.46 -25.93 -5.20
CA ASP A 313 -6.45 -26.93 -4.84
C ASP A 313 -5.47 -26.37 -3.78
N PRO A 314 -5.39 -26.95 -2.56
CA PRO A 314 -4.51 -26.45 -1.51
C PRO A 314 -3.02 -26.58 -1.84
N ASP A 315 -2.64 -27.38 -2.84
CA ASP A 315 -1.26 -27.47 -3.31
C ASP A 315 -0.86 -26.23 -4.16
N LEU A 316 -1.84 -25.51 -4.72
CA LEU A 316 -1.62 -24.25 -5.42
C LEU A 316 -1.52 -23.07 -4.44
N PRO A 317 -0.73 -22.03 -4.76
CA PRO A 317 -0.64 -20.83 -3.91
C PRO A 317 -2.00 -20.15 -3.67
N VAL A 318 -2.90 -20.14 -4.67
CA VAL A 318 -4.26 -19.60 -4.51
C VAL A 318 -5.11 -20.42 -3.53
N GLY A 319 -4.93 -21.74 -3.48
CA GLY A 319 -5.64 -22.59 -2.51
C GLY A 319 -5.14 -22.40 -1.09
N ARG A 320 -3.82 -22.29 -0.90
CA ARG A 320 -3.24 -21.90 0.41
C ARG A 320 -3.77 -20.55 0.88
N ALA A 321 -3.84 -19.57 -0.02
CA ALA A 321 -4.42 -18.26 0.26
C ALA A 321 -5.89 -18.37 0.68
N PHE A 322 -6.69 -19.14 -0.07
CA PHE A 322 -8.09 -19.37 0.26
C PHE A 322 -8.24 -20.01 1.64
N VAL A 323 -7.50 -21.09 1.95
CA VAL A 323 -7.56 -21.77 3.25
C VAL A 323 -7.24 -20.81 4.40
N LEU A 324 -6.21 -19.98 4.24
CA LEU A 324 -5.85 -18.98 5.23
C LEU A 324 -6.99 -17.97 5.45
N ALA A 325 -7.53 -17.39 4.38
CA ALA A 325 -8.66 -16.46 4.51
C ALA A 325 -9.93 -17.12 5.04
N ASP A 326 -10.22 -18.37 4.64
CA ASP A 326 -11.37 -19.14 5.11
C ASP A 326 -11.29 -19.38 6.64
N SER A 327 -10.07 -19.54 7.18
CA SER A 327 -9.84 -19.74 8.61
C SER A 327 -9.94 -18.46 9.46
N LEU A 328 -9.71 -17.28 8.86
CA LEU A 328 -9.64 -16.01 9.58
C LEU A 328 -10.88 -15.13 9.39
N LEU A 329 -11.57 -15.23 8.25
CA LEU A 329 -12.79 -14.47 7.98
C LEU A 329 -14.00 -15.22 8.52
N ASN A 330 -14.92 -14.49 9.16
CA ASN A 330 -16.14 -15.05 9.71
C ASN A 330 -17.00 -15.64 8.56
N ASP A 331 -17.45 -16.88 8.75
CA ASP A 331 -18.18 -17.70 7.77
C ASP A 331 -19.69 -17.45 7.74
N ASP A 332 -20.21 -16.70 8.73
CA ASP A 332 -21.60 -16.29 8.78
C ASP A 332 -21.96 -15.42 7.57
N LEU A 333 -22.88 -15.95 6.77
CA LEU A 333 -23.39 -15.31 5.57
C LEU A 333 -24.50 -14.30 5.87
N ALA A 334 -25.10 -14.31 7.06
CA ALA A 334 -26.16 -13.38 7.42
C ALA A 334 -25.69 -11.92 7.33
N ASP A 335 -26.65 -11.02 7.11
CA ASP A 335 -26.39 -9.58 7.15
C ASP A 335 -25.86 -9.17 8.54
N ARG A 336 -24.62 -8.70 8.57
CA ARG A 336 -23.91 -8.27 9.77
C ARG A 336 -22.89 -7.17 9.43
N PRO A 337 -22.39 -6.42 10.42
CA PRO A 337 -21.26 -5.53 10.18
C PRO A 337 -20.05 -6.28 9.63
N LEU A 338 -19.54 -5.86 8.46
CA LEU A 338 -18.34 -6.43 7.82
C LEU A 338 -17.04 -5.71 8.21
N THR A 339 -17.11 -4.80 9.17
CA THR A 339 -15.97 -3.94 9.57
C THR A 339 -14.77 -4.76 10.02
N ASP A 340 -14.98 -5.80 10.81
CA ASP A 340 -13.88 -6.61 11.34
C ASP A 340 -13.31 -7.56 10.28
N ASP A 341 -14.15 -8.08 9.35
CA ASP A 341 -13.65 -8.83 8.19
C ASP A 341 -12.75 -7.96 7.31
N VAL A 342 -13.15 -6.72 7.04
CA VAL A 342 -12.33 -5.79 6.26
C VAL A 342 -11.03 -5.44 6.99
N LYS A 343 -11.03 -5.31 8.33
CA LYS A 343 -9.79 -5.09 9.10
C LYS A 343 -8.84 -6.28 9.01
N VAL A 344 -9.37 -7.51 9.19
CA VAL A 344 -8.58 -8.75 9.07
C VAL A 344 -8.05 -8.89 7.65
N ALA A 345 -8.89 -8.65 6.64
CA ALA A 345 -8.49 -8.66 5.24
C ALA A 345 -7.38 -7.65 4.94
N ALA A 346 -7.62 -6.36 5.24
CA ALA A 346 -6.73 -5.25 4.90
C ALA A 346 -5.42 -5.22 5.70
N GLY A 347 -5.42 -5.75 6.92
CA GLY A 347 -4.25 -5.83 7.79
C GLY A 347 -3.55 -7.18 7.66
N GLU A 348 -4.09 -8.19 8.34
CA GLU A 348 -3.42 -9.47 8.56
C GLU A 348 -3.29 -10.33 7.29
N LEU A 349 -4.39 -10.51 6.55
CA LEU A 349 -4.37 -11.39 5.37
C LEU A 349 -3.51 -10.84 4.23
N LEU A 350 -3.62 -9.54 3.93
CA LEU A 350 -2.78 -8.92 2.89
C LEU A 350 -1.30 -9.00 3.23
N ASP A 351 -0.91 -8.86 4.51
CA ASP A 351 0.49 -8.99 4.91
C ASP A 351 0.97 -10.44 4.72
N GLN A 352 0.20 -11.44 5.14
CA GLN A 352 0.56 -12.85 4.98
C GLN A 352 0.60 -13.30 3.50
N TYR A 353 -0.26 -12.74 2.64
CA TYR A 353 -0.22 -13.02 1.19
C TYR A 353 1.07 -12.56 0.52
N THR A 354 1.82 -11.65 1.14
CA THR A 354 3.15 -11.24 0.64
C THR A 354 4.19 -12.33 0.85
N GLU A 355 3.95 -13.24 1.80
CA GLU A 355 4.88 -14.31 2.19
C GLU A 355 4.63 -15.61 1.44
N LEU A 356 3.45 -15.78 0.83
CA LEU A 356 3.11 -16.94 -0.02
C LEU A 356 4.12 -17.19 -1.15
N TRP A 357 4.93 -16.18 -1.47
CA TRP A 357 5.93 -16.16 -2.54
C TRP A 357 7.37 -16.14 -2.06
N ARG A 358 7.63 -15.99 -0.75
CA ARG A 358 8.99 -15.92 -0.21
C ARG A 358 9.75 -17.25 -0.25
N GLY A 359 9.18 -18.28 -0.87
CA GLY A 359 9.80 -19.59 -1.10
C GLY A 359 10.07 -19.95 -2.57
N THR A 360 9.86 -19.04 -3.53
CA THR A 360 9.97 -19.33 -4.98
C THR A 360 10.93 -18.38 -5.73
N VAL A 361 12.03 -17.98 -5.11
CA VAL A 361 13.13 -17.25 -5.78
C VAL A 361 14.32 -18.17 -5.98
#